data_AF-A0A377GN39-F1
#
_entry.id   AF-A0A377GN39-F1
#
_cell.length_a   1.000
_cell.length_b   1.000
_cell.length_c   1.000
_cell.angle_alpha   90.00
_cell.angle_beta   90.00
_cell.angle_gamma   90.00
#
_symmetry.space_group_name_H-M   'P 1'
#
loop_
_entity.id
_entity.type
_entity.pdbx_description
1 polymer ?
#
loop_
_entity_poly.entity_id
_entity_poly.type
_entity_poly.pdbx_seq_one_letter_code
_entity_poly.pdbx_strand_id
1 'polypeptide(L)'
;MNSDPIHPDSEESQPLPSDSQEGPRMEKKPVPAPDSDLIDYSSDPEQEWRVYQNNSKSLSDAWNSDQERYAQLCHAAVEQSLQKLKTEPMSVKSLYEFLAEQRHAIALQLNQPSKKRVGIMRAYDEPGNPSTPVLPNGKYQDFFPEVKERIRALYNKEPQAQDGYVIQKDTNKGNFRRGDWVVIKDGDLPLTGITYPKEPLPHMMGFDPSFNFLHTEAQYIPKVYEKIDRLFHSVLEHPEPTKENMQKIGEMVWYLAHAMPCDRGSAATTELFARTMMKKIGLPVIPYEHPIPLDFEALIEPDKTKFIERFTRDFYPKLNQYYALTSEQETSQDVKQSTGLSLSNTSLFKNFKQELNKIVKTAGDVLENWNSPKNR
;
A
#
# COMPACT_ATOMS: atom_id res chain seq x y z
N MET A 1 15.61 -43.83 -13.89
CA MET A 1 15.19 -42.51 -14.40
C MET A 1 15.58 -41.51 -13.33
N ASN A 2 16.76 -40.92 -13.45
CA ASN A 2 17.23 -39.88 -12.53
C ASN A 2 16.67 -38.56 -13.07
N SER A 3 15.68 -38.02 -12.38
CA SER A 3 15.24 -36.64 -12.60
C SER A 3 16.28 -35.73 -11.95
N ASP A 4 17.01 -34.97 -12.77
CA ASP A 4 17.90 -33.92 -12.29
C ASP A 4 17.11 -32.90 -11.45
N PRO A 5 17.66 -32.41 -10.34
CA PRO A 5 17.00 -31.37 -9.56
C PRO A 5 16.94 -30.09 -10.39
N ILE A 6 15.73 -29.56 -10.53
CA ILE A 6 15.48 -28.22 -11.07
C ILE A 6 16.22 -27.24 -10.16
N HIS A 7 17.36 -26.72 -10.64
CA HIS A 7 18.05 -25.62 -9.98
C HIS A 7 17.09 -24.44 -9.90
N PRO A 8 16.86 -23.84 -8.71
CA PRO A 8 16.15 -22.57 -8.65
C PRO A 8 16.95 -21.57 -9.49
N ASP A 9 16.28 -20.77 -10.32
CA ASP A 9 16.84 -19.64 -11.04
C ASP A 9 17.56 -18.72 -10.01
N SER A 10 18.83 -19.00 -9.75
CA SER A 10 19.72 -18.13 -9.02
C SER A 10 20.00 -16.99 -9.97
N GLU A 11 19.19 -15.93 -9.88
CA GLU A 11 19.60 -14.61 -10.33
C GLU A 11 20.88 -14.29 -9.54
N GLU A 12 22.03 -14.69 -10.07
CA GLU A 12 23.28 -14.01 -9.81
C GLU A 12 22.97 -12.55 -10.10
N SER A 13 22.96 -11.74 -9.04
CA SER A 13 22.97 -10.29 -9.15
C SER A 13 24.25 -9.90 -9.89
N GLN A 14 24.19 -9.94 -11.22
CA GLN A 14 25.31 -9.50 -12.04
C GLN A 14 25.50 -8.02 -11.77
N PRO A 15 26.69 -7.59 -11.32
CA PRO A 15 26.98 -6.18 -11.17
C PRO A 15 26.78 -5.52 -12.54
N LEU A 16 26.09 -4.37 -12.53
CA LEU A 16 25.93 -3.54 -13.72
C LEU A 16 27.32 -3.30 -14.34
N PRO A 17 27.45 -3.25 -15.68
CA PRO A 17 28.73 -3.00 -16.32
C PRO A 17 29.34 -1.70 -15.79
N SER A 18 30.53 -1.80 -15.22
CA SER A 18 31.28 -0.65 -14.73
C SER A 18 31.84 0.11 -15.93
N ASP A 19 31.02 1.00 -16.50
CA ASP A 19 31.54 1.97 -17.46
C ASP A 19 32.42 2.98 -16.74
N SER A 20 33.58 3.14 -17.34
CA SER A 20 34.78 3.84 -16.93
C SER A 20 34.63 5.36 -16.72
N GLN A 21 35.37 5.85 -15.73
CA GLN A 21 35.84 7.23 -15.52
C GLN A 21 34.77 8.33 -15.36
N GLU A 22 34.27 8.49 -14.12
CA GLU A 22 33.59 9.74 -13.71
C GLU A 22 34.63 10.77 -13.23
N GLY A 23 34.72 11.90 -13.92
CA GLY A 23 35.29 13.14 -13.39
C GLY A 23 34.45 13.71 -12.24
N PRO A 24 34.86 14.83 -11.60
CA PRO A 24 34.20 15.36 -10.41
C PRO A 24 32.72 15.67 -10.70
N ARG A 25 31.84 14.81 -10.18
CA ARG A 25 30.39 14.91 -10.26
C ARG A 25 29.97 16.05 -9.35
N MET A 26 29.57 17.18 -9.93
CA MET A 26 28.89 18.23 -9.16
C MET A 26 27.63 17.62 -8.53
N GLU A 27 27.49 17.74 -7.21
CA GLU A 27 26.26 17.43 -6.48
C GLU A 27 25.10 18.20 -7.11
N LYS A 28 24.34 17.54 -7.99
CA LYS A 28 23.01 18.01 -8.35
C LYS A 28 22.14 17.72 -7.14
N LYS A 29 21.78 18.77 -6.40
CA LYS A 29 20.70 18.70 -5.40
C LYS A 29 19.49 18.02 -6.04
N PRO A 30 18.77 17.15 -5.30
CA PRO A 30 17.51 16.60 -5.78
C PRO A 30 16.64 17.77 -6.25
N VAL A 31 16.18 17.68 -7.50
CA VAL A 31 15.20 18.61 -8.04
C VAL A 31 13.98 18.47 -7.13
N PRO A 32 13.52 19.53 -6.46
CA PRO A 32 12.26 19.47 -5.72
C PRO A 32 11.20 18.94 -6.68
N ALA A 33 10.36 18.01 -6.23
CA ALA A 33 9.13 17.70 -6.95
C ALA A 33 8.49 19.05 -7.31
N PRO A 34 8.19 19.32 -8.59
CA PRO A 34 7.58 20.59 -8.98
C PRO A 34 6.38 20.80 -8.05
N ASP A 35 6.26 22.01 -7.47
CA ASP A 35 5.16 22.40 -6.58
C ASP A 35 3.89 21.77 -7.13
N SER A 36 3.43 20.69 -6.47
CA SER A 36 2.49 19.78 -7.07
C SER A 36 1.14 20.46 -7.02
N ASP A 37 0.82 21.17 -8.10
CA ASP A 37 -0.55 21.25 -8.56
C ASP A 37 -1.05 19.82 -8.51
N LEU A 38 -1.92 19.54 -7.55
CA LEU A 38 -2.61 18.27 -7.43
C LEU A 38 -3.36 18.09 -8.74
N ILE A 39 -2.74 17.41 -9.71
CA ILE A 39 -3.43 17.07 -10.95
C ILE A 39 -4.50 16.10 -10.54
N ASP A 40 -5.72 16.63 -10.40
CA ASP A 40 -6.90 15.85 -10.15
C ASP A 40 -7.22 15.07 -11.42
N TYR A 41 -6.56 13.92 -11.58
CA TYR A 41 -6.81 13.00 -12.68
C TYR A 41 -8.23 12.41 -12.63
N SER A 42 -9.02 12.65 -11.57
CA SER A 42 -10.45 12.29 -11.58
C SER A 42 -11.26 13.14 -12.56
N SER A 43 -10.75 14.33 -12.93
CA SER A 43 -11.37 15.19 -13.94
C SER A 43 -11.09 14.76 -15.39
N ASP A 44 -10.09 13.90 -15.61
CA ASP A 44 -9.77 13.29 -16.89
C ASP A 44 -9.69 11.76 -16.75
N PRO A 45 -10.84 11.05 -16.88
CA PRO A 45 -10.89 9.59 -16.78
C PRO A 45 -9.93 8.86 -17.74
N GLU A 46 -9.51 9.49 -18.84
CA GLU A 46 -8.55 8.90 -19.78
C GLU A 46 -7.11 8.92 -19.26
N GLN A 47 -6.84 9.65 -18.18
CA GLN A 47 -5.51 9.77 -17.56
C GLN A 47 -5.43 9.24 -16.13
N GLU A 48 -6.51 8.68 -15.58
CA GLU A 48 -6.52 8.12 -14.21
C GLU A 48 -5.43 7.04 -14.03
N TRP A 49 -5.04 6.33 -15.09
CA TRP A 49 -3.97 5.34 -15.03
C TRP A 49 -2.59 5.94 -14.70
N ARG A 50 -2.34 7.24 -14.87
CA ARG A 50 -1.02 7.84 -14.60
C ARG A 50 -0.59 7.73 -13.14
N VAL A 51 -1.56 7.59 -12.23
CA VAL A 51 -1.30 7.43 -10.79
C VAL A 51 -0.56 6.15 -10.42
N TYR A 52 -0.47 5.19 -11.35
CA TYR A 52 0.24 3.92 -11.22
C TYR A 52 1.68 3.98 -11.80
N GLN A 53 2.10 5.11 -12.36
CA GLN A 53 3.48 5.28 -12.81
C GLN A 53 4.43 5.31 -11.61
N ASN A 54 5.53 4.55 -11.72
CA ASN A 54 6.55 4.54 -10.68
C ASN A 54 7.53 5.70 -10.89
N ASN A 55 7.67 6.56 -9.88
CA ASN A 55 8.62 7.68 -9.91
C ASN A 55 10.07 7.25 -9.66
N SER A 56 10.30 6.02 -9.18
CA SER A 56 11.65 5.47 -9.04
C SER A 56 12.17 4.98 -10.39
N LYS A 57 13.21 5.65 -10.87
CA LYS A 57 13.91 5.26 -12.09
C LYS A 57 14.59 3.90 -11.92
N SER A 58 15.28 3.67 -10.80
CA SER A 58 15.99 2.41 -10.55
C SER A 58 15.06 1.19 -10.48
N LEU A 59 13.85 1.34 -9.90
CA LEU A 59 12.85 0.29 -9.97
C LEU A 59 12.32 0.11 -11.39
N SER A 60 12.01 1.20 -12.08
CA SER A 60 11.52 1.14 -13.46
C SER A 60 12.49 0.44 -14.40
N ASP A 61 13.79 0.78 -14.29
CA ASP A 61 14.88 0.16 -15.04
C ASP A 61 15.02 -1.33 -14.68
N ALA A 62 14.98 -1.67 -13.38
CA ALA A 62 15.12 -3.06 -12.92
C ALA A 62 14.00 -3.99 -13.39
N TRP A 63 12.80 -3.46 -13.62
CA TRP A 63 11.66 -4.24 -14.11
C TRP A 63 11.52 -4.19 -15.64
N ASN A 64 12.38 -3.46 -16.34
CA ASN A 64 12.34 -3.25 -17.79
C ASN A 64 10.92 -2.94 -18.29
N SER A 65 10.16 -2.17 -17.52
CA SER A 65 8.75 -1.95 -17.80
C SER A 65 8.56 -0.65 -18.57
N ASP A 66 7.90 -0.75 -19.72
CA ASP A 66 7.12 0.32 -20.31
C ASP A 66 6.14 0.84 -19.23
N GLN A 67 6.50 1.96 -18.59
CA GLN A 67 5.78 2.47 -17.43
C GLN A 67 4.37 2.93 -17.78
N GLU A 68 4.18 3.49 -18.97
CA GLU A 68 2.86 3.88 -19.44
C GLU A 68 1.98 2.65 -19.62
N ARG A 69 2.48 1.64 -20.33
CA ARG A 69 1.71 0.41 -20.55
C ARG A 69 1.45 -0.34 -19.24
N TYR A 70 2.43 -0.39 -18.34
CA TYR A 70 2.27 -0.97 -17.00
C TYR A 70 1.16 -0.27 -16.22
N ALA A 71 1.18 1.05 -16.19
CA ALA A 71 0.23 1.85 -15.45
C ALA A 71 -1.21 1.69 -15.98
N GLN A 72 -1.39 1.64 -17.31
CA GLN A 72 -2.68 1.32 -17.95
C GLN A 72 -3.21 -0.07 -17.54
N LEU A 73 -2.33 -1.08 -17.54
CA LEU A 73 -2.74 -2.44 -17.18
C LEU A 73 -3.07 -2.58 -15.69
N CYS A 74 -2.34 -1.88 -14.81
CA CYS A 74 -2.63 -1.81 -13.38
C CYS A 74 -4.00 -1.16 -13.12
N HIS A 75 -4.30 -0.04 -13.80
CA HIS A 75 -5.62 0.58 -13.73
C HIS A 75 -6.73 -0.37 -14.18
N ALA A 76 -6.55 -1.03 -15.32
CA ALA A 76 -7.50 -2.03 -15.81
C ALA A 76 -7.72 -3.20 -14.83
N ALA A 77 -6.66 -3.65 -14.14
CA ALA A 77 -6.77 -4.68 -13.11
C ALA A 77 -7.60 -4.22 -11.89
N VAL A 78 -7.44 -2.96 -11.48
CA VAL A 78 -8.26 -2.36 -10.41
C VAL A 78 -9.72 -2.26 -10.83
N GLU A 79 -10.02 -1.82 -12.05
CA GLU A 79 -11.40 -1.77 -12.57
C GLU A 79 -12.06 -3.14 -12.62
N GLN A 80 -11.34 -4.16 -13.09
CA GLN A 80 -11.83 -5.54 -13.09
C GLN A 80 -12.09 -6.05 -11.67
N SER A 81 -11.24 -5.69 -10.71
CA SER A 81 -11.40 -6.07 -9.30
C SER A 81 -12.63 -5.43 -8.67
N LEU A 82 -12.90 -4.15 -8.98
CA LEU A 82 -14.12 -3.47 -8.55
C LEU A 82 -15.38 -4.13 -9.13
N GLN A 83 -15.33 -4.55 -10.40
CA GLN A 83 -16.44 -5.27 -11.01
C GLN A 83 -16.66 -6.63 -10.33
N LYS A 84 -15.58 -7.32 -9.96
CA LYS A 84 -15.65 -8.59 -9.24
C LYS A 84 -16.28 -8.42 -7.84
N LEU A 85 -15.86 -7.40 -7.10
CA LEU A 85 -16.45 -7.03 -5.80
C LEU A 85 -17.93 -6.66 -5.84
N LYS A 86 -18.46 -6.26 -7.02
CA LYS A 86 -19.89 -5.96 -7.20
C LYS A 86 -20.72 -7.20 -7.52
N THR A 87 -20.08 -8.23 -8.07
CA THR A 87 -20.78 -9.39 -8.67
C THR A 87 -20.63 -10.67 -7.87
N GLU A 88 -19.61 -10.75 -7.03
CA GLU A 88 -19.27 -11.95 -6.27
C GLU A 88 -19.01 -11.59 -4.79
N PRO A 89 -19.47 -12.43 -3.84
CA PRO A 89 -18.99 -12.33 -2.47
C PRO A 89 -17.50 -12.68 -2.45
N MET A 90 -16.66 -11.77 -1.97
CA MET A 90 -15.22 -11.97 -1.87
C MET A 90 -14.78 -11.96 -0.42
N SER A 91 -13.73 -12.70 -0.11
CA SER A 91 -12.93 -12.51 1.09
C SER A 91 -11.69 -11.68 0.75
N VAL A 92 -10.96 -11.25 1.77
CA VAL A 92 -9.67 -10.56 1.53
C VAL A 92 -8.70 -11.45 0.73
N LYS A 93 -8.71 -12.76 1.01
CA LYS A 93 -7.88 -13.74 0.32
C LYS A 93 -8.26 -13.84 -1.15
N SER A 94 -9.54 -14.01 -1.47
CA SER A 94 -9.96 -14.19 -2.86
C SER A 94 -9.77 -12.92 -3.71
N LEU A 95 -9.90 -11.73 -3.12
CA LEU A 95 -9.54 -10.49 -3.80
C LEU A 95 -8.03 -10.41 -4.06
N TYR A 96 -7.20 -10.76 -3.08
CA TYR A 96 -5.75 -10.73 -3.23
C TYR A 96 -5.25 -11.74 -4.28
N GLU A 97 -5.81 -12.96 -4.28
CA GLU A 97 -5.50 -13.99 -5.29
C GLU A 97 -5.88 -13.52 -6.69
N PHE A 98 -7.07 -12.94 -6.87
CA PHE A 98 -7.47 -12.34 -8.16
C PHE A 98 -6.49 -11.25 -8.61
N LEU A 99 -6.10 -10.35 -7.71
CA LEU A 99 -5.13 -9.30 -8.02
C LEU A 99 -3.73 -9.86 -8.32
N ALA A 100 -3.33 -10.96 -7.67
CA ALA A 100 -2.09 -11.66 -7.95
C ALA A 100 -2.10 -12.28 -9.36
N GLU A 101 -3.23 -12.87 -9.79
CA GLU A 101 -3.43 -13.36 -11.15
C GLU A 101 -3.35 -12.21 -12.18
N GLN A 102 -4.00 -11.08 -11.90
CA GLN A 102 -3.87 -9.88 -12.74
C GLN A 102 -2.41 -9.43 -12.83
N ARG A 103 -1.70 -9.39 -11.70
CA ARG A 103 -0.29 -9.00 -11.66
C ARG A 103 0.59 -9.96 -12.45
N HIS A 104 0.31 -11.26 -12.42
CA HIS A 104 0.97 -12.26 -13.25
C HIS A 104 0.74 -12.01 -14.74
N ALA A 105 -0.50 -11.78 -15.15
CA ALA A 105 -0.85 -11.48 -16.54
C ALA A 105 -0.11 -10.23 -17.07
N ILE A 106 -0.02 -9.18 -16.24
CA ILE A 106 0.77 -7.97 -16.55
C ILE A 106 2.25 -8.32 -16.78
N ALA A 107 2.84 -9.14 -15.91
CA ALA A 107 4.24 -9.55 -16.05
C ALA A 107 4.49 -10.34 -17.34
N LEU A 108 3.56 -11.22 -17.72
CA LEU A 108 3.62 -11.97 -18.97
C LEU A 108 3.53 -11.04 -20.18
N GLN A 109 2.56 -10.13 -20.19
CA GLN A 109 2.31 -9.20 -21.29
C GLN A 109 3.47 -8.24 -21.52
N LEU A 110 4.08 -7.75 -20.44
CA LEU A 110 5.23 -6.85 -20.49
C LEU A 110 6.59 -7.56 -20.58
N ASN A 111 6.59 -8.90 -20.64
CA ASN A 111 7.81 -9.71 -20.65
C ASN A 111 8.78 -9.35 -19.50
N GLN A 112 8.25 -9.10 -18.29
CA GLN A 112 9.06 -8.67 -17.16
C GLN A 112 10.04 -9.76 -16.69
N PRO A 113 11.17 -9.36 -16.06
CA PRO A 113 12.04 -10.29 -15.36
C PRO A 113 11.26 -11.12 -14.32
N SER A 114 11.66 -12.37 -14.12
CA SER A 114 11.03 -13.26 -13.13
C SER A 114 9.50 -13.47 -13.32
N LYS A 115 8.92 -13.18 -14.49
CA LYS A 115 7.46 -13.32 -14.77
C LYS A 115 6.86 -14.69 -14.42
N LYS A 116 7.65 -15.77 -14.42
CA LYS A 116 7.24 -17.12 -14.01
C LYS A 116 6.86 -17.22 -12.51
N ARG A 117 7.36 -16.29 -11.69
CA ARG A 117 7.17 -16.26 -10.23
C ARG A 117 6.26 -15.11 -9.78
N VAL A 118 6.07 -14.10 -10.62
CA VAL A 118 5.25 -12.92 -10.27
C VAL A 118 3.79 -13.34 -10.13
N GLY A 119 3.15 -12.97 -9.02
CA GLY A 119 1.74 -13.28 -8.76
C GLY A 119 1.46 -14.73 -8.38
N ILE A 120 2.48 -15.57 -8.23
CA ILE A 120 2.34 -16.91 -7.69
C ILE A 120 2.26 -16.83 -6.18
N MET A 121 1.19 -17.35 -5.59
CA MET A 121 0.98 -17.40 -4.14
C MET A 121 1.99 -18.36 -3.50
N ARG A 122 2.58 -17.96 -2.38
CA ARG A 122 3.53 -18.78 -1.63
C ARG A 122 2.84 -19.99 -1.01
N ALA A 123 3.43 -21.15 -1.18
CA ALA A 123 2.93 -22.38 -0.60
C ALA A 123 3.47 -22.63 0.83
N TYR A 124 2.70 -23.36 1.63
CA TYR A 124 3.06 -23.71 3.01
C TYR A 124 4.37 -24.52 3.11
N ASP A 125 4.65 -25.33 2.11
CA ASP A 125 5.75 -26.29 2.05
C ASP A 125 7.02 -25.73 1.37
N GLU A 126 7.04 -24.45 1.01
CA GLU A 126 8.24 -23.83 0.46
C GLU A 126 9.38 -23.83 1.49
N PRO A 127 10.52 -24.48 1.18
CA PRO A 127 11.63 -24.52 2.11
C PRO A 127 12.31 -23.15 2.20
N GLY A 128 12.35 -22.60 3.43
CA GLY A 128 13.09 -21.40 3.78
C GLY A 128 12.25 -20.12 3.84
N ASN A 129 12.71 -19.15 4.63
CA ASN A 129 12.08 -17.84 4.70
C ASN A 129 12.59 -16.98 3.54
N PRO A 130 11.71 -16.53 2.63
CA PRO A 130 12.14 -15.71 1.52
C PRO A 130 12.71 -14.41 2.08
N SER A 131 13.82 -14.00 1.49
CA SER A 131 14.50 -12.78 1.89
C SER A 131 14.59 -11.80 0.72
N THR A 132 14.63 -10.51 1.04
CA THR A 132 14.89 -9.46 0.07
C THR A 132 16.13 -8.69 0.49
N PRO A 133 17.26 -8.88 -0.22
CA PRO A 133 18.43 -8.06 0.00
C PRO A 133 18.18 -6.65 -0.52
N VAL A 134 18.53 -5.68 0.31
CA VAL A 134 18.45 -4.26 -0.02
C VAL A 134 19.86 -3.72 -0.11
N LEU A 135 20.29 -3.38 -1.32
CA LEU A 135 21.66 -2.98 -1.64
C LEU A 135 21.71 -1.49 -2.01
N PRO A 136 22.76 -0.75 -1.61
CA PRO A 136 22.93 0.67 -1.95
C PRO A 136 22.99 0.93 -3.45
N ASN A 137 23.58 0.02 -4.22
CA ASN A 137 23.79 0.16 -5.67
C ASN A 137 22.91 -0.81 -6.46
N GLY A 138 21.76 -1.19 -5.88
CA GLY A 138 20.81 -2.13 -6.50
C GLY A 138 19.56 -1.44 -7.03
N LYS A 139 18.52 -2.24 -7.30
CA LYS A 139 17.20 -1.79 -7.76
C LYS A 139 16.44 -0.86 -6.80
N TYR A 140 17.00 -0.60 -5.62
CA TYR A 140 16.42 0.23 -4.56
C TYR A 140 17.26 1.48 -4.27
N GLN A 141 18.27 1.77 -5.10
CA GLN A 141 19.26 2.83 -4.85
C GLN A 141 18.61 4.21 -4.65
N ASP A 142 17.50 4.51 -5.32
CA ASP A 142 16.88 5.85 -5.30
C ASP A 142 16.38 6.25 -3.91
N PHE A 143 15.97 5.28 -3.10
CA PHE A 143 15.42 5.49 -1.76
C PHE A 143 16.22 4.76 -0.66
N PHE A 144 17.32 4.09 -1.03
CA PHE A 144 18.16 3.37 -0.08
C PHE A 144 18.64 4.21 1.11
N PRO A 145 19.15 5.46 0.93
CA PRO A 145 19.66 6.25 2.05
C PRO A 145 18.61 6.51 3.13
N GLU A 146 17.37 6.79 2.74
CA GLU A 146 16.28 7.07 3.67
C GLU A 146 15.84 5.82 4.43
N VAL A 147 15.69 4.70 3.71
CA VAL A 147 15.37 3.39 4.31
C VAL A 147 16.46 2.97 5.30
N LYS A 148 17.74 3.14 4.93
CA LYS A 148 18.90 2.82 5.79
C LYS A 148 18.86 3.61 7.10
N GLU A 149 18.64 4.93 7.04
CA GLU A 149 18.62 5.77 8.24
C GLU A 149 17.43 5.44 9.15
N ARG A 150 16.27 5.11 8.58
CA ARG A 150 15.10 4.67 9.37
C ARG A 150 15.35 3.34 10.06
N ILE A 151 15.90 2.35 9.36
CA ILE A 151 16.28 1.08 9.95
C ILE A 151 17.31 1.30 11.06
N ARG A 152 18.34 2.12 10.80
CA ARG A 152 19.35 2.48 11.81
C ARG A 152 18.72 3.12 13.05
N ALA A 153 17.71 3.97 12.89
CA ALA A 153 16.97 4.57 14.00
C ALA A 153 16.21 3.54 14.83
N LEU A 154 15.61 2.51 14.20
CA LEU A 154 14.95 1.41 14.92
C LEU A 154 15.94 0.66 15.81
N TYR A 155 17.16 0.41 15.33
CA TYR A 155 18.18 -0.29 16.10
C TYR A 155 18.78 0.54 17.24
N ASN A 156 18.71 1.87 17.17
CA ASN A 156 19.19 2.76 18.23
C ASN A 156 18.14 2.99 19.33
N LYS A 157 16.91 2.53 19.14
CA LYS A 157 15.82 2.66 20.11
C LYS A 157 15.67 1.37 20.91
N GLU A 158 15.56 1.49 22.24
CA GLU A 158 15.20 0.34 23.07
C GLU A 158 13.72 -0.01 22.86
N PRO A 159 13.40 -1.24 22.41
CA PRO A 159 12.04 -1.62 22.07
C PRO A 159 11.16 -1.59 23.31
N GLN A 160 10.06 -0.88 23.23
CA GLN A 160 9.01 -0.90 24.24
C GLN A 160 7.88 -1.83 23.80
N ALA A 161 7.10 -2.37 24.75
CA ALA A 161 6.01 -3.28 24.44
C ALA A 161 5.00 -2.70 23.44
N GLN A 162 4.76 -1.38 23.50
CA GLN A 162 3.87 -0.66 22.58
C GLN A 162 4.43 -0.47 21.16
N ASP A 163 5.70 -0.74 20.92
CA ASP A 163 6.33 -0.42 19.64
C ASP A 163 5.98 -1.42 18.52
N GLY A 164 5.36 -2.57 18.82
CA GLY A 164 4.94 -3.55 17.80
C GLY A 164 6.06 -4.42 17.23
N TYR A 165 7.25 -4.42 17.85
CA TYR A 165 8.35 -5.29 17.47
C TYR A 165 9.17 -5.74 18.66
N VAL A 166 9.93 -6.81 18.47
CA VAL A 166 10.93 -7.28 19.43
C VAL A 166 12.27 -7.29 18.73
N ILE A 167 13.26 -6.65 19.34
CA ILE A 167 14.65 -6.85 18.93
C ILE A 167 15.12 -8.15 19.57
N GLN A 168 15.28 -9.20 18.77
CA GLN A 168 16.01 -10.38 19.19
C GLN A 168 17.51 -10.07 19.06
N LYS A 169 18.08 -9.61 20.18
CA LYS A 169 19.53 -9.40 20.29
C LYS A 169 20.21 -10.77 20.34
N ASP A 170 21.19 -10.98 19.49
CA ASP A 170 21.99 -12.21 19.43
C ASP A 170 22.97 -12.28 20.63
N THR A 171 23.10 -11.23 21.46
CA THR A 171 23.97 -11.30 22.67
C THR A 171 23.48 -10.49 23.87
N ASN A 172 23.69 -11.06 25.07
CA ASN A 172 23.40 -10.54 26.43
C ASN A 172 24.13 -9.22 26.84
N LYS A 173 24.53 -8.35 25.91
CA LYS A 173 25.27 -7.12 26.24
C LYS A 173 24.83 -5.92 25.41
N GLY A 174 23.86 -5.17 25.95
CA GLY A 174 23.70 -3.70 25.88
C GLY A 174 23.72 -2.95 24.54
N ASN A 175 24.70 -3.18 23.67
CA ASN A 175 24.94 -2.41 22.45
C ASN A 175 24.92 -3.32 21.22
N PHE A 176 24.25 -2.87 20.16
CA PHE A 176 24.05 -3.56 18.88
C PHE A 176 25.33 -4.23 18.36
N ARG A 177 25.22 -5.49 17.94
CA ARG A 177 26.25 -6.16 17.15
C ARG A 177 25.62 -6.64 15.84
N ARG A 178 26.30 -6.28 14.76
CA ARG A 178 26.38 -7.04 13.49
C ARG A 178 25.99 -8.53 13.70
N GLY A 179 24.76 -8.92 13.29
CA GLY A 179 24.15 -10.23 13.58
C GLY A 179 22.78 -10.21 14.28
N ASP A 180 22.36 -9.09 14.88
CA ASP A 180 21.07 -8.94 15.58
C ASP A 180 19.85 -8.84 14.62
N TRP A 181 18.69 -9.38 15.03
CA TRP A 181 17.46 -9.46 14.22
C TRP A 181 16.36 -8.61 14.87
N VAL A 182 15.75 -7.71 14.09
CA VAL A 182 14.51 -7.05 14.51
C VAL A 182 13.37 -7.87 13.96
N VAL A 183 12.54 -8.45 14.82
CA VAL A 183 11.36 -9.19 14.40
C VAL A 183 10.13 -8.35 14.71
N ILE A 184 9.43 -7.95 13.65
CA ILE A 184 8.14 -7.27 13.76
C ILE A 184 7.08 -8.33 14.09
N LYS A 185 6.20 -8.04 15.04
CA LYS A 185 5.15 -8.96 15.45
C LYS A 185 3.88 -8.23 15.85
N ASP A 186 2.74 -8.87 15.67
CA ASP A 186 1.48 -8.36 16.22
C ASP A 186 0.82 -9.43 17.10
N GLY A 187 0.98 -9.26 18.41
CA GLY A 187 0.69 -10.29 19.41
C GLY A 187 1.63 -11.49 19.24
N ASP A 188 1.05 -12.65 18.99
CA ASP A 188 1.77 -13.91 18.74
C ASP A 188 2.02 -14.20 17.25
N LEU A 189 1.66 -13.26 16.37
CA LEU A 189 1.88 -13.40 14.92
C LEU A 189 3.24 -12.81 14.54
N PRO A 190 4.26 -13.64 14.24
CA PRO A 190 5.52 -13.14 13.71
C PRO A 190 5.32 -12.67 12.27
N LEU A 191 5.91 -11.53 11.94
CA LEU A 191 5.85 -10.91 10.63
C LEU A 191 7.26 -10.80 10.03
N THR A 192 7.62 -9.65 9.46
CA THR A 192 8.92 -9.42 8.84
C THR A 192 10.03 -9.31 9.87
N GLY A 193 11.15 -9.97 9.58
CA GLY A 193 12.44 -9.73 10.22
C GLY A 193 13.31 -8.75 9.43
N ILE A 194 14.11 -7.95 10.12
CA ILE A 194 15.15 -7.11 9.52
C ILE A 194 16.49 -7.61 10.05
N THR A 195 17.41 -7.89 9.13
CA THR A 195 18.77 -8.31 9.46
C THR A 195 19.79 -7.33 8.89
N TYR A 196 20.78 -7.00 9.72
CA TYR A 196 21.91 -6.18 9.33
C TYR A 196 23.19 -7.05 9.42
N PRO A 197 23.65 -7.63 8.28
CA PRO A 197 24.70 -8.64 8.26
C PRO A 197 26.01 -8.18 8.89
N LYS A 198 26.72 -9.15 9.48
CA LYS A 198 27.95 -8.96 10.26
C LYS A 198 29.15 -8.56 9.44
N GLU A 199 29.25 -9.05 8.22
CA GLU A 199 30.22 -8.65 7.22
C GLU A 199 29.50 -8.71 5.88
N PRO A 200 29.78 -7.80 4.93
CA PRO A 200 29.39 -8.05 3.55
C PRO A 200 29.94 -9.43 3.17
N LEU A 201 29.15 -10.25 2.48
CA LEU A 201 29.66 -11.49 1.88
C LEU A 201 30.95 -11.16 1.11
N PRO A 202 31.92 -12.08 0.95
CA PRO A 202 33.19 -11.75 0.29
C PRO A 202 33.04 -11.07 -1.09
N HIS A 203 31.97 -11.38 -1.83
CA HIS A 203 31.63 -10.74 -3.11
C HIS A 203 30.94 -9.36 -2.98
N MET A 204 30.63 -8.93 -1.75
CA MET A 204 30.03 -7.65 -1.39
C MET A 204 31.01 -6.74 -0.61
N MET A 205 32.27 -7.17 -0.40
CA MET A 205 33.29 -6.33 0.22
C MET A 205 33.54 -5.09 -0.65
N GLY A 206 33.13 -3.92 -0.16
CA GLY A 206 33.21 -2.63 -0.88
C GLY A 206 31.86 -1.90 -0.99
N PHE A 207 30.74 -2.57 -0.71
CA PHE A 207 29.42 -1.95 -0.68
C PHE A 207 29.06 -1.53 0.76
N ASP A 208 28.53 -0.30 0.90
CA ASP A 208 27.90 0.23 2.12
C ASP A 208 26.87 -0.81 2.66
N PRO A 209 26.67 -0.96 3.99
CA PRO A 209 26.03 -2.15 4.54
C PRO A 209 24.59 -2.26 4.04
N SER A 210 24.36 -3.32 3.28
CA SER A 210 23.05 -3.83 2.89
C SER A 210 22.32 -4.41 4.10
N PHE A 211 21.00 -4.41 4.07
CA PHE A 211 20.16 -5.15 5.02
C PHE A 211 19.27 -6.14 4.25
N ASN A 212 18.79 -7.18 4.94
CA ASN A 212 17.79 -8.08 4.37
C ASN A 212 16.49 -7.98 5.16
N PHE A 213 15.39 -7.88 4.43
CA PHE A 213 14.09 -8.27 4.96
C PHE A 213 13.97 -9.79 4.90
N LEU A 214 13.70 -10.41 6.04
CA LEU A 214 13.23 -11.78 6.14
C LEU A 214 11.71 -11.72 6.18
N HIS A 215 11.05 -12.26 5.16
CA HIS A 215 9.60 -12.14 5.06
C HIS A 215 8.91 -13.11 6.01
N THR A 216 7.65 -12.78 6.32
CA THR A 216 6.75 -13.64 7.11
C THR A 216 6.73 -15.06 6.53
N GLU A 217 6.85 -16.09 7.38
CA GLU A 217 6.82 -17.47 6.91
C GLU A 217 5.46 -17.82 6.29
N ALA A 218 5.45 -18.65 5.25
CA ALA A 218 4.24 -18.90 4.47
C ALA A 218 3.10 -19.50 5.32
N GLN A 219 3.46 -20.28 6.34
CA GLN A 219 2.52 -20.84 7.32
C GLN A 219 1.70 -19.81 8.11
N TYR A 220 2.16 -18.56 8.19
CA TYR A 220 1.46 -17.49 8.90
C TYR A 220 0.56 -16.65 7.98
N ILE A 221 0.68 -16.78 6.65
CA ILE A 221 -0.14 -16.02 5.68
C ILE A 221 -1.66 -16.28 5.89
N PRO A 222 -2.14 -17.53 6.11
CA PRO A 222 -3.56 -17.76 6.38
C PRO A 222 -4.07 -16.99 7.62
N LYS A 223 -3.26 -16.93 8.68
CA LYS A 223 -3.61 -16.17 9.90
C LYS A 223 -3.66 -14.67 9.65
N VAL A 224 -2.79 -14.15 8.77
CA VAL A 224 -2.86 -12.75 8.35
C VAL A 224 -4.20 -12.49 7.66
N TYR A 225 -4.60 -13.32 6.69
CA TYR A 225 -5.89 -13.17 6.02
C TYR A 225 -7.06 -13.23 6.99
N GLU A 226 -7.12 -14.22 7.88
CA GLU A 226 -8.16 -14.32 8.91
C GLU A 226 -8.27 -13.05 9.77
N LYS A 227 -7.12 -12.45 10.12
CA LYS A 227 -7.06 -11.25 10.95
C LYS A 227 -7.66 -10.02 10.24
N ILE A 228 -7.39 -9.85 8.96
CA ILE A 228 -7.80 -8.67 8.20
C ILE A 228 -9.15 -8.84 7.50
N ASP A 229 -9.68 -10.07 7.40
CA ASP A 229 -10.93 -10.37 6.71
C ASP A 229 -12.14 -9.66 7.35
N ARG A 230 -12.15 -9.51 8.68
CA ARG A 230 -13.21 -8.74 9.36
C ARG A 230 -13.18 -7.26 9.01
N LEU A 231 -11.98 -6.67 8.90
CA LEU A 231 -11.80 -5.28 8.49
C LEU A 231 -12.32 -5.10 7.07
N PHE A 232 -11.91 -6.00 6.17
CA PHE A 232 -12.34 -6.05 4.78
C PHE A 232 -13.86 -6.06 4.64
N HIS A 233 -14.54 -7.01 5.30
CA HIS A 233 -16.00 -7.09 5.26
C HIS A 233 -16.67 -5.83 5.83
N SER A 234 -16.17 -5.28 6.94
CA SER A 234 -16.74 -4.04 7.49
C SER A 234 -16.65 -2.85 6.53
N VAL A 235 -15.59 -2.78 5.71
CA VAL A 235 -15.42 -1.76 4.67
C VAL A 235 -16.36 -2.01 3.49
N LEU A 236 -16.62 -3.27 3.14
CA LEU A 236 -17.57 -3.60 2.07
C LEU A 236 -19.03 -3.34 2.45
N GLU A 237 -19.39 -3.58 3.71
CA GLU A 237 -20.73 -3.34 4.26
C GLU A 237 -21.03 -1.83 4.40
N HIS A 238 -20.02 -1.06 4.75
CA HIS A 238 -20.08 0.39 4.93
C HIS A 238 -19.02 1.08 4.07
N PRO A 239 -19.23 1.20 2.74
CA PRO A 239 -18.22 1.68 1.81
C PRO A 239 -18.18 3.21 1.74
N GLU A 240 -18.48 3.91 2.83
CA GLU A 240 -18.41 5.37 2.85
C GLU A 240 -16.95 5.84 2.88
N PRO A 241 -16.65 6.99 2.25
CA PRO A 241 -15.31 7.59 2.16
C PRO A 241 -14.92 8.27 3.49
N THR A 242 -14.81 7.47 4.55
CA THR A 242 -14.52 7.95 5.90
C THR A 242 -13.05 7.76 6.26
N LYS A 243 -12.55 8.59 7.19
CA LYS A 243 -11.21 8.44 7.78
C LYS A 243 -11.05 7.05 8.39
N GLU A 244 -12.09 6.54 9.05
CA GLU A 244 -12.08 5.22 9.68
C GLU A 244 -11.88 4.10 8.65
N ASN A 245 -12.61 4.13 7.53
CA ASN A 245 -12.43 3.14 6.47
C ASN A 245 -11.04 3.22 5.83
N MET A 246 -10.48 4.43 5.69
CA MET A 246 -9.10 4.57 5.24
C MET A 246 -8.07 4.03 6.23
N GLN A 247 -8.32 4.18 7.54
CA GLN A 247 -7.48 3.57 8.56
C GLN A 247 -7.54 2.04 8.50
N LYS A 248 -8.73 1.47 8.28
CA LYS A 248 -8.90 0.01 8.06
C LYS A 248 -8.16 -0.46 6.81
N ILE A 249 -8.22 0.29 5.70
CA ILE A 249 -7.46 -0.02 4.47
C ILE A 249 -5.96 0.02 4.75
N GLY A 250 -5.48 1.07 5.44
CA GLY A 250 -4.08 1.16 5.86
C GLY A 250 -3.65 -0.03 6.73
N GLU A 251 -4.50 -0.48 7.65
CA GLU A 251 -4.21 -1.67 8.46
C GLU A 251 -4.08 -2.92 7.60
N MET A 252 -5.03 -3.16 6.68
CA MET A 252 -4.95 -4.29 5.74
C MET A 252 -3.67 -4.25 4.90
N VAL A 253 -3.31 -3.08 4.37
CA VAL A 253 -2.09 -2.87 3.57
C VAL A 253 -0.84 -3.19 4.39
N TRP A 254 -0.77 -2.75 5.65
CA TRP A 254 0.37 -3.03 6.52
C TRP A 254 0.59 -4.53 6.69
N TYR A 255 -0.47 -5.28 7.00
CA TYR A 255 -0.36 -6.73 7.13
C TYR A 255 0.00 -7.43 5.82
N LEU A 256 -0.60 -7.03 4.68
CA LEU A 256 -0.32 -7.64 3.39
C LEU A 256 1.13 -7.36 2.93
N ALA A 257 1.64 -6.15 3.19
CA ALA A 257 3.04 -5.81 2.93
C ALA A 257 4.00 -6.67 3.76
N HIS A 258 3.71 -6.89 5.04
CA HIS A 258 4.52 -7.79 5.88
C HIS A 258 4.39 -9.27 5.51
N ALA A 259 3.18 -9.72 5.18
CA ALA A 259 2.91 -11.12 4.85
C ALA A 259 3.64 -11.56 3.58
N MET A 260 3.83 -10.64 2.63
CA MET A 260 4.37 -10.90 1.29
C MET A 260 3.79 -12.20 0.70
N PRO A 261 2.48 -12.23 0.37
CA PRO A 261 1.78 -13.48 0.07
C PRO A 261 2.23 -14.19 -1.21
N CYS A 262 2.83 -13.46 -2.16
CA CYS A 262 3.35 -14.01 -3.41
C CYS A 262 4.86 -14.21 -3.38
N ASP A 263 5.37 -15.18 -4.15
CA ASP A 263 6.79 -15.44 -4.38
C ASP A 263 7.52 -14.20 -4.87
N ARG A 264 6.89 -13.53 -5.83
CA ARG A 264 7.29 -12.23 -6.38
C ARG A 264 6.03 -11.40 -6.66
N GLY A 265 6.16 -10.09 -6.58
CA GLY A 265 5.09 -9.16 -6.95
C GLY A 265 4.15 -8.74 -5.83
N SER A 266 4.31 -9.24 -4.61
CA SER A 266 3.49 -8.87 -3.44
C SER A 266 3.36 -7.36 -3.22
N ALA A 267 4.45 -6.61 -3.40
CA ALA A 267 4.44 -5.14 -3.32
C ALA A 267 3.40 -4.51 -4.26
N ALA A 268 3.48 -4.86 -5.55
CA ALA A 268 2.56 -4.37 -6.56
C ALA A 268 1.13 -4.88 -6.32
N THR A 269 0.94 -6.15 -5.95
CA THR A 269 -0.38 -6.71 -5.65
C THR A 269 -1.02 -6.01 -4.45
N THR A 270 -0.25 -5.71 -3.40
CA THR A 270 -0.72 -4.96 -2.22
C THR A 270 -1.08 -3.52 -2.57
N GLU A 271 -0.35 -2.87 -3.48
CA GLU A 271 -0.71 -1.55 -3.98
C GLU A 271 -2.03 -1.59 -4.79
N LEU A 272 -2.18 -2.57 -5.70
CA LEU A 272 -3.44 -2.77 -6.43
C LEU A 272 -4.61 -3.04 -5.48
N PHE A 273 -4.38 -3.79 -4.41
CA PHE A 273 -5.36 -4.02 -3.35
C PHE A 273 -5.76 -2.71 -2.67
N ALA A 274 -4.78 -1.91 -2.23
CA ALA A 274 -5.02 -0.62 -1.59
C ALA A 274 -5.89 0.29 -2.48
N ARG A 275 -5.51 0.43 -3.75
CA ARG A 275 -6.20 1.27 -4.73
C ARG A 275 -7.60 0.75 -5.06
N THR A 276 -7.78 -0.57 -5.17
CA THR A 276 -9.11 -1.20 -5.32
C THR A 276 -10.00 -0.85 -4.14
N MET A 277 -9.50 -0.95 -2.91
CA MET A 277 -10.29 -0.63 -1.72
C MET A 277 -10.58 0.88 -1.61
N MET A 278 -9.65 1.75 -1.96
CA MET A 278 -9.90 3.21 -2.03
C MET A 278 -11.01 3.53 -3.03
N LYS A 279 -10.98 2.99 -4.26
CA LYS A 279 -12.07 3.18 -5.23
C LYS A 279 -13.38 2.58 -4.75
N LYS A 280 -13.34 1.43 -4.07
CA LYS A 280 -14.53 0.77 -3.53
C LYS A 280 -15.27 1.65 -2.53
N ILE A 281 -14.55 2.44 -1.72
CA ILE A 281 -15.15 3.37 -0.77
C ILE A 281 -15.46 4.76 -1.38
N GLY A 282 -15.36 4.90 -2.71
CA GLY A 282 -15.66 6.14 -3.42
C GLY A 282 -14.56 7.20 -3.37
N LEU A 283 -13.32 6.83 -3.03
CA LEU A 283 -12.18 7.75 -3.13
C LEU A 283 -11.55 7.72 -4.53
N PRO A 284 -11.11 8.88 -5.04
CA PRO A 284 -10.28 8.91 -6.23
C PRO A 284 -8.93 8.24 -5.92
N VAL A 285 -8.38 7.55 -6.92
CA VAL A 285 -7.02 7.03 -6.81
C VAL A 285 -6.06 8.17 -7.09
N ILE A 286 -5.18 8.46 -6.14
CA ILE A 286 -4.16 9.50 -6.27
C ILE A 286 -2.77 8.86 -6.45
N PRO A 287 -1.79 9.58 -7.03
CA PRO A 287 -0.41 9.14 -7.00
C PRO A 287 0.10 8.98 -5.56
N TYR A 288 0.88 7.94 -5.31
CA TYR A 288 1.63 7.82 -4.07
C TYR A 288 2.92 8.62 -4.20
N GLU A 289 2.96 9.80 -3.58
CA GLU A 289 4.05 10.78 -3.72
C GLU A 289 5.20 10.58 -2.74
N HIS A 290 5.12 9.56 -1.88
CA HIS A 290 6.15 9.27 -0.90
C HIS A 290 7.45 8.81 -1.60
N PRO A 291 8.64 9.27 -1.17
CA PRO A 291 9.92 8.89 -1.81
C PRO A 291 10.24 7.39 -1.66
N ILE A 292 9.76 6.78 -0.58
CA ILE A 292 9.88 5.34 -0.31
C ILE A 292 8.58 4.64 -0.78
N PRO A 293 8.65 3.53 -1.54
CA PRO A 293 7.48 2.75 -1.94
C PRO A 293 6.62 2.26 -0.77
N LEU A 294 5.33 2.10 -1.01
CA LEU A 294 4.32 1.80 0.03
C LEU A 294 4.63 0.53 0.84
N ASP A 295 5.08 -0.54 0.17
CA ASP A 295 5.46 -1.78 0.83
C ASP A 295 6.69 -1.58 1.72
N PHE A 296 7.71 -0.88 1.24
CA PHE A 296 8.90 -0.54 2.02
C PHE A 296 8.55 0.32 3.23
N GLU A 297 7.66 1.29 3.07
CA GLU A 297 7.14 2.12 4.17
C GLU A 297 6.52 1.29 5.29
N ALA A 298 5.77 0.24 4.95
CA ALA A 298 5.26 -0.70 5.92
C ALA A 298 6.39 -1.54 6.55
N LEU A 299 7.27 -2.12 5.74
CA LEU A 299 8.35 -3.00 6.19
C LEU A 299 9.34 -2.33 7.17
N ILE A 300 9.50 -1.01 7.10
CA ILE A 300 10.38 -0.23 7.99
C ILE A 300 9.63 0.58 9.06
N GLU A 301 8.31 0.40 9.18
CA GLU A 301 7.51 0.96 10.27
C GLU A 301 6.90 -0.17 11.09
N PRO A 302 7.56 -0.58 12.18
CA PRO A 302 7.04 -1.66 13.00
C PRO A 302 5.83 -1.23 13.84
N ASP A 303 5.67 0.08 14.08
CA ASP A 303 4.49 0.62 14.74
C ASP A 303 3.35 0.75 13.73
N LYS A 304 2.51 -0.28 13.68
CA LYS A 304 1.31 -0.34 12.83
C LYS A 304 0.46 0.93 12.91
N THR A 305 0.32 1.53 14.09
CA THR A 305 -0.51 2.74 14.28
C THR A 305 0.10 3.92 13.53
N LYS A 306 1.42 4.11 13.62
CA LYS A 306 2.12 5.17 12.86
C LYS A 306 2.05 4.95 11.36
N PHE A 307 2.15 3.71 10.90
CA PHE A 307 1.96 3.41 9.49
C PHE A 307 0.54 3.81 9.05
N ILE A 308 -0.49 3.39 9.78
CA ILE A 308 -1.89 3.71 9.47
C ILE A 308 -2.12 5.23 9.46
N GLU A 309 -1.56 5.97 10.41
CA GLU A 309 -1.66 7.43 10.47
C GLU A 309 -1.01 8.09 9.25
N ARG A 310 0.20 7.67 8.87
CA ARG A 310 0.89 8.18 7.67
C ARG A 310 0.15 7.79 6.40
N PHE A 311 -0.22 6.53 6.24
CA PHE A 311 -1.01 6.04 5.11
C PHE A 311 -2.29 6.86 4.95
N THR A 312 -3.04 7.05 6.03
CA THR A 312 -4.25 7.86 6.02
C THR A 312 -3.92 9.30 5.65
N ARG A 313 -2.87 9.91 6.21
CA ARG A 313 -2.47 11.28 5.86
C ARG A 313 -1.95 11.42 4.43
N ASP A 314 -1.36 10.40 3.84
CA ASP A 314 -0.79 10.53 2.50
C ASP A 314 -1.90 10.37 1.44
N PHE A 315 -2.97 9.61 1.75
CA PHE A 315 -4.10 9.36 0.85
C PHE A 315 -5.39 10.14 1.14
N TYR A 316 -5.66 10.54 2.39
CA TYR A 316 -6.95 11.11 2.83
C TYR A 316 -7.07 12.64 2.81
N PRO A 317 -6.05 13.48 3.09
CA PRO A 317 -6.20 14.95 3.09
C PRO A 317 -6.64 15.54 1.75
N LYS A 318 -6.34 14.84 0.65
CA LYS A 318 -6.85 15.18 -0.68
C LYS A 318 -8.37 15.01 -0.79
N LEU A 319 -9.02 14.31 0.14
CA LEU A 319 -10.45 14.11 0.20
C LEU A 319 -11.24 15.33 0.69
N ASN A 320 -10.74 16.03 1.71
CA ASN A 320 -11.38 17.26 2.17
C ASN A 320 -11.33 18.34 1.08
N GLN A 321 -10.23 18.39 0.32
CA GLN A 321 -10.10 19.25 -0.85
C GLN A 321 -11.03 18.79 -1.98
N TYR A 322 -11.11 17.49 -2.25
CA TYR A 322 -12.01 16.92 -3.24
C TYR A 322 -13.48 17.26 -2.95
N TYR A 323 -13.96 17.03 -1.71
CA TYR A 323 -15.34 17.37 -1.36
C TYR A 323 -15.63 18.87 -1.34
N ALA A 324 -14.65 19.71 -0.97
CA ALA A 324 -14.77 21.14 -1.11
C ALA A 324 -14.97 21.53 -2.59
N LEU A 325 -14.15 21.01 -3.49
CA LEU A 325 -14.22 21.29 -4.93
C LEU A 325 -15.50 20.77 -5.59
N THR A 326 -15.96 19.56 -5.26
CA THR A 326 -17.21 19.02 -5.82
C THR A 326 -18.43 19.80 -5.34
N SER A 327 -18.43 20.25 -4.08
CA SER A 327 -19.52 21.08 -3.54
C SER A 327 -19.60 22.47 -4.19
N GLU A 328 -18.46 23.04 -4.59
CA GLU A 328 -18.39 24.32 -5.31
C GLU A 328 -18.78 24.19 -6.80
N GLN A 329 -18.45 23.07 -7.45
CA GLN A 329 -18.84 22.81 -8.85
C GLN A 329 -20.36 22.61 -9.01
N GLU A 330 -21.03 21.91 -8.09
CA GLU A 330 -22.50 21.78 -8.09
C GLU A 330 -23.19 23.15 -7.95
N THR A 331 -22.68 24.03 -7.08
CA THR A 331 -23.22 25.40 -6.96
C THR A 331 -22.96 26.27 -8.20
N SER A 332 -21.92 25.99 -8.98
CA SER A 332 -21.55 26.78 -10.17
C SER A 332 -22.27 26.34 -11.45
N GLN A 333 -22.67 25.07 -11.56
CA GLN A 333 -23.46 24.57 -12.70
C GLN A 333 -24.93 25.00 -12.60
N ASP A 334 -25.50 25.06 -11.38
CA ASP A 334 -26.87 25.55 -11.15
C ASP A 334 -27.03 27.04 -11.47
N VAL A 335 -25.97 27.85 -11.38
CA VAL A 335 -26.00 29.28 -11.70
C VAL A 335 -25.99 29.56 -13.21
N LYS A 336 -25.52 28.60 -14.05
CA LYS A 336 -25.43 28.79 -15.51
C LYS A 336 -26.64 28.30 -16.30
N GLN A 337 -27.60 27.61 -15.67
CA GLN A 337 -28.80 27.10 -16.36
C GLN A 337 -30.11 27.85 -16.05
N SER A 338 -30.10 28.90 -15.21
CA SER A 338 -31.34 29.63 -14.87
C SER A 338 -31.33 31.10 -15.34
N THR A 339 -31.35 31.33 -16.65
CA THR A 339 -31.90 32.58 -17.22
C THR A 339 -33.35 32.34 -17.62
N GLY A 340 -34.23 32.22 -16.62
CA GLY A 340 -35.67 32.18 -16.83
C GLY A 340 -36.42 31.54 -15.66
N LEU A 341 -37.06 32.39 -14.84
CA LEU A 341 -37.85 32.09 -13.64
C LEU A 341 -37.05 31.73 -12.37
N SER A 342 -36.73 32.80 -11.64
CA SER A 342 -36.25 32.81 -10.26
C SER A 342 -37.24 32.13 -9.30
N LEU A 343 -36.89 30.93 -8.84
CA LEU A 343 -37.23 30.43 -7.50
C LEU A 343 -35.92 30.05 -6.83
N SER A 344 -35.55 30.76 -5.76
CA SER A 344 -34.26 30.61 -5.09
C SER A 344 -34.13 29.25 -4.37
N ASN A 345 -33.08 28.48 -4.69
CA ASN A 345 -32.76 27.18 -4.07
C ASN A 345 -32.39 27.26 -2.57
N THR A 346 -32.20 28.47 -2.01
CA THR A 346 -32.17 28.65 -0.54
C THR A 346 -33.50 28.30 0.11
N SER A 347 -34.61 28.34 -0.62
CA SER A 347 -35.93 27.87 -0.17
C SER A 347 -36.00 26.34 -0.13
N LEU A 348 -35.44 25.64 -1.11
CA LEU A 348 -35.49 24.18 -1.20
C LEU A 348 -34.68 23.49 -0.10
N PHE A 349 -33.44 23.93 0.17
CA PHE A 349 -32.65 23.38 1.27
C PHE A 349 -33.19 23.75 2.65
N LYS A 350 -33.77 24.95 2.80
CA LYS A 350 -34.44 25.35 4.04
C LYS A 350 -35.71 24.52 4.28
N ASN A 351 -36.48 24.26 3.23
CA ASN A 351 -37.64 23.38 3.28
C ASN A 351 -37.24 21.92 3.54
N PHE A 352 -36.18 21.42 2.89
CA PHE A 352 -35.67 20.07 3.13
C PHE A 352 -35.20 19.91 4.58
N LYS A 353 -34.41 20.85 5.11
CA LYS A 353 -33.97 20.82 6.52
C LYS A 353 -35.15 20.94 7.50
N GLN A 354 -36.19 21.69 7.16
CA GLN A 354 -37.40 21.79 7.97
C GLN A 354 -38.23 20.50 7.93
N GLU A 355 -38.39 19.87 6.76
CA GLU A 355 -39.09 18.59 6.61
C GLU A 355 -38.32 17.46 7.30
N LEU A 356 -36.98 17.43 7.20
CA LEU A 356 -36.14 16.45 7.88
C LEU A 356 -36.22 16.59 9.41
N ASN A 357 -36.24 17.83 9.91
CA ASN A 357 -36.47 18.10 11.33
C ASN A 357 -37.88 17.70 11.79
N LYS A 358 -38.92 17.84 10.94
CA LYS A 358 -40.26 17.32 11.26
C LYS A 358 -40.25 15.79 11.34
N ILE A 359 -39.63 15.12 10.37
CA ILE A 359 -39.54 13.65 10.33
C ILE A 359 -38.81 13.10 11.56
N VAL A 360 -37.67 13.69 11.92
CA VAL A 360 -36.89 13.30 13.12
C VAL A 360 -37.71 13.53 14.39
N LYS A 361 -38.44 14.64 14.48
CA LYS A 361 -39.31 14.92 15.63
C LYS A 361 -40.46 13.92 15.72
N THR A 362 -41.14 13.62 14.60
CA THR A 362 -42.22 12.64 14.57
C THR A 362 -41.73 11.23 14.92
N ALA A 363 -40.53 10.83 14.46
CA ALA A 363 -39.92 9.57 14.85
C ALA A 363 -39.60 9.51 16.35
N GLY A 364 -39.11 10.61 16.93
CA GLY A 364 -38.90 10.75 18.38
C GLY A 364 -40.21 10.62 19.17
N ASP A 365 -41.25 11.34 18.76
CA ASP A 365 -42.57 11.32 19.42
C ASP A 365 -43.24 9.93 19.34
N VAL A 366 -42.99 9.18 18.25
CA VAL A 366 -43.46 7.79 18.10
C VAL A 366 -42.68 6.84 19.02
N LEU A 367 -41.37 6.99 19.13
CA LEU A 367 -40.52 6.18 20.03
C LEU A 367 -40.82 6.43 21.51
N GLU A 368 -41.14 7.67 21.88
CA GLU A 368 -41.55 8.00 23.26
C GLU A 368 -42.94 7.42 23.59
N ASN A 369 -43.89 7.47 22.66
CA ASN A 369 -45.21 6.87 22.85
C ASN A 369 -45.17 5.33 22.86
N TRP A 370 -44.25 4.71 22.13
CA TRP A 370 -44.05 3.27 22.16
C TRP A 370 -43.52 2.78 23.51
N ASN A 371 -42.68 3.59 24.17
CA ASN A 371 -42.09 3.25 25.47
C ASN A 371 -42.94 3.69 26.68
N SER A 372 -44.11 4.28 26.44
CA SER A 372 -45.03 4.67 27.50
C SER A 372 -45.65 3.44 28.20
N PRO A 373 -45.80 3.43 29.55
CA PRO A 373 -46.32 2.29 30.31
C PRO A 373 -47.73 1.83 29.93
N LYS A 374 -48.48 2.61 29.14
CA LYS A 374 -49.81 2.24 28.64
C LYS A 374 -49.78 1.33 27.41
N ASN A 375 -48.63 1.20 26.74
CA ASN A 375 -48.44 0.42 25.52
C ASN A 375 -47.55 -0.83 25.73
N ARG A 376 -47.23 -1.17 26.98
CA ARG A 376 -46.56 -2.43 27.36
C ARG A 376 -47.57 -3.47 27.84
#